data_AF-A0A654D0F0-F1
#
_entry.id   AF-A0A654D0F0-F1
#
_cell.length_a   1.000
_cell.length_b   1.000
_cell.length_c   1.000
_cell.angle_alpha   90.00
_cell.angle_beta   90.00
_cell.angle_gamma   90.00
#
_symmetry.space_group_name_H-M   'P 1'
#
loop_
_entity.id
_entity.type
_entity.pdbx_description
1 polymer ?
#
loop_
_entity_poly.entity_id
_entity_poly.type
_entity_poly.pdbx_seq_one_letter_code
_entity_poly.pdbx_strand_id
1 'polypeptide(L)'
;MAMSVGGDGSDEKPMSDINTTPLVDVMLVLLIIFLIAIPVVVQSVELNLPKVQFEPTTTKPENVNLSVMGQGDTCQVYWNMTPVTAENLLERAVTKLEEEVERQGGPTAPGLELPEVHIRGDVDTPYRCIGGTIYTMQSAGFAKVGFISEPPAGAVTSRQ
;
A
#
# COMPACT_ATOMS: atom_id res chain seq x y z
N MET A 1 35.12 -13.13 -103.06
CA MET A 1 33.64 -12.97 -102.99
C MET A 1 33.03 -14.33 -102.72
N ALA A 2 31.96 -14.36 -101.92
CA ALA A 2 31.07 -15.47 -101.56
C ALA A 2 31.32 -16.11 -100.19
N MET A 3 30.27 -15.98 -99.38
CA MET A 3 30.14 -16.20 -97.94
C MET A 3 29.90 -17.68 -97.61
N SER A 4 30.32 -18.08 -96.41
CA SER A 4 29.98 -19.37 -95.77
C SER A 4 28.95 -19.17 -94.67
N VAL A 5 28.11 -20.19 -94.53
CA VAL A 5 26.85 -20.35 -93.80
C VAL A 5 26.99 -20.46 -92.27
N GLY A 6 25.87 -20.25 -91.57
CA GLY A 6 25.58 -20.81 -90.24
C GLY A 6 25.46 -19.73 -89.16
N GLY A 7 24.46 -19.70 -88.29
CA GLY A 7 23.38 -20.63 -88.01
C GLY A 7 22.79 -20.27 -86.64
N ASP A 8 21.53 -20.65 -86.46
CA ASP A 8 20.83 -20.84 -85.19
C ASP A 8 20.57 -19.62 -84.29
N GLY A 9 19.35 -19.10 -84.41
CA GLY A 9 18.75 -18.25 -83.39
C GLY A 9 18.32 -19.12 -82.22
N SER A 10 19.09 -19.08 -81.13
CA SER A 10 18.66 -19.50 -79.81
C SER A 10 18.05 -18.31 -79.08
N ASP A 11 16.73 -18.35 -78.88
CA ASP A 11 15.98 -17.53 -77.93
C ASP A 11 16.55 -17.69 -76.50
N GLU A 12 17.57 -16.90 -76.16
CA GLU A 12 18.02 -16.73 -74.78
C GLU A 12 17.10 -15.72 -74.08
N LYS A 13 16.13 -16.23 -73.32
CA LYS A 13 15.38 -15.45 -72.33
C LYS A 13 16.39 -14.85 -71.33
N PRO A 14 16.46 -13.52 -71.14
CA PRO A 14 17.30 -12.96 -70.10
C PRO A 14 16.64 -13.24 -68.74
N MET A 15 17.21 -14.18 -67.97
CA MET A 15 16.90 -14.29 -66.55
C MET A 15 17.43 -13.03 -65.86
N SER A 16 16.52 -12.16 -65.44
CA SER A 16 16.85 -11.05 -64.54
C SER A 16 17.05 -11.63 -63.15
N ASP A 17 18.30 -11.92 -62.80
CA ASP A 17 18.68 -12.24 -61.44
C ASP A 17 18.35 -11.01 -60.58
N ILE A 18 17.30 -11.09 -59.76
CA ILE A 18 16.96 -10.02 -58.83
C ILE A 18 18.10 -9.98 -57.82
N ASN A 19 18.79 -8.84 -57.72
CA ASN A 19 19.73 -8.63 -56.63
C ASN A 19 18.97 -8.71 -55.31
N THR A 20 19.05 -9.86 -54.64
CA THR A 20 18.42 -10.15 -53.35
C THR A 20 19.23 -9.56 -52.19
N THR A 21 20.51 -9.25 -52.42
CA THR A 21 21.42 -8.69 -51.41
C THR A 21 20.94 -7.35 -50.83
N PRO A 22 20.42 -6.37 -51.60
CA PRO A 22 19.89 -5.13 -51.03
C PRO A 22 18.52 -5.34 -50.37
N LEU A 23 17.74 -6.33 -50.83
CA LEU A 23 16.39 -6.59 -50.33
C LEU A 23 16.46 -7.20 -48.92
N VAL A 24 17.41 -8.11 -48.69
CA VAL A 24 17.66 -8.71 -47.38
C VAL A 24 18.17 -7.67 -46.37
N ASP A 25 18.99 -6.71 -46.80
CA ASP A 25 19.53 -5.64 -45.95
C ASP A 25 18.40 -4.70 -45.44
N VAL A 26 17.52 -4.27 -46.33
CA VAL A 26 16.35 -3.45 -45.96
C VAL A 26 15.43 -4.20 -45.00
N MET A 27 15.23 -5.49 -45.19
CA MET A 27 14.41 -6.32 -44.28
C MET A 27 15.05 -6.46 -42.89
N LEU A 28 16.37 -6.65 -42.81
CA LEU A 28 17.09 -6.74 -41.54
C LEU A 28 17.07 -5.40 -40.77
N VAL A 29 17.23 -4.28 -41.48
CA VAL A 29 17.13 -2.94 -40.88
C VAL A 29 15.76 -2.74 -40.23
N LEU A 30 14.67 -3.14 -40.89
CA LEU A 30 13.32 -3.04 -40.33
C LEU A 30 13.13 -3.91 -39.08
N LEU A 31 13.71 -5.12 -39.05
CA LEU A 31 13.67 -5.98 -37.86
C LEU A 31 14.40 -5.37 -36.67
N ILE A 32 15.55 -4.75 -36.90
CA ILE A 32 16.32 -4.07 -35.85
C ILE A 32 15.50 -2.88 -35.31
N ILE A 33 14.85 -2.10 -36.17
CA ILE A 33 13.98 -0.99 -35.75
C ILE A 33 12.82 -1.51 -34.88
N PHE A 34 12.15 -2.59 -35.27
CA PHE A 34 11.08 -3.20 -34.46
C PHE A 34 11.59 -3.75 -33.12
N LEU A 35 12.80 -4.30 -33.08
CA LEU A 35 13.39 -4.85 -31.85
C LEU A 35 13.74 -3.76 -30.83
N ILE A 36 14.21 -2.59 -31.27
CA ILE A 36 14.60 -1.49 -30.36
C ILE A 36 13.44 -0.57 -29.96
N ALA A 37 12.28 -0.69 -30.62
CA ALA A 37 11.15 0.23 -30.47
C ALA A 37 10.26 -0.05 -29.24
N ILE A 38 10.57 -1.02 -28.38
CA ILE A 38 9.85 -1.23 -27.11
C ILE A 38 10.61 -0.52 -25.98
N PRO A 39 10.27 0.74 -25.64
CA PRO A 39 10.79 1.37 -24.44
C PRO A 39 10.17 0.72 -23.21
N VAL A 40 11.01 0.22 -22.30
CA VAL A 40 10.57 -0.20 -20.97
C VAL A 40 10.35 1.04 -20.12
N VAL A 41 9.11 1.49 -20.01
CA VAL A 41 8.74 2.58 -19.10
C VAL A 41 8.63 2.00 -17.69
N VAL A 42 9.73 2.06 -16.93
CA VAL A 42 9.73 1.74 -15.50
C VAL A 42 9.30 2.99 -14.75
N GLN A 43 8.03 3.11 -14.39
CA GLN A 43 7.57 4.13 -13.44
C GLN A 43 7.85 3.64 -12.02
N SER A 44 9.02 3.97 -11.47
CA SER A 44 9.28 3.82 -10.05
C SER A 44 8.84 5.10 -9.32
N VAL A 45 7.87 4.98 -8.41
CA VAL A 45 7.52 6.06 -7.49
C VAL A 45 8.55 6.07 -6.37
N GLU A 46 9.38 7.11 -6.31
CA GLU A 46 10.34 7.28 -5.22
C GLU A 46 9.59 7.68 -3.94
N LEU A 47 9.48 6.73 -3.00
CA LEU A 47 8.82 6.93 -1.72
C LEU A 47 9.87 7.12 -0.63
N ASN A 48 9.91 8.32 -0.06
CA ASN A 48 10.68 8.59 1.15
C ASN A 48 9.86 8.13 2.36
N LEU A 49 10.17 6.94 2.88
CA LEU A 49 9.52 6.42 4.07
C LEU A 49 10.07 7.13 5.33
N PRO A 50 9.20 7.55 6.27
CA PRO A 50 9.64 8.15 7.52
C PRO A 50 10.43 7.14 8.35
N LYS A 51 11.55 7.59 8.92
CA LYS A 51 12.32 6.77 9.88
C LYS A 51 11.54 6.73 11.19
N VAL A 52 10.99 5.57 11.52
CA VAL A 52 10.22 5.37 12.76
C VAL A 52 11.20 5.23 13.92
N GLN A 53 11.26 6.23 14.79
CA GLN A 53 11.91 6.11 16.10
C GLN A 53 10.89 5.46 17.04
N PHE A 54 11.30 4.41 17.74
CA PHE A 54 10.42 3.71 18.68
C PHE A 54 10.30 4.54 19.97
N GLU A 55 9.27 5.37 20.07
CA GLU A 55 8.93 6.03 21.33
C GLU A 55 7.99 5.11 22.13
N PRO A 56 8.41 4.61 23.30
CA PRO A 56 7.55 3.78 24.11
C PRO A 56 6.35 4.61 24.58
N THR A 57 5.15 4.23 24.14
CA THR A 57 3.92 4.84 24.61
C THR A 57 3.75 4.58 26.11
N THR A 58 3.74 5.64 26.92
CA THR A 58 3.38 5.52 28.33
C THR A 58 1.85 5.47 28.45
N THR A 59 1.32 4.28 28.74
CA THR A 59 -0.10 4.12 29.09
C THR A 59 -0.29 4.58 30.53
N LYS A 60 -1.01 5.68 30.72
CA LYS A 60 -1.47 6.06 32.05
C LYS A 60 -2.66 5.19 32.48
N PRO A 61 -2.92 4.97 33.78
CA PRO A 61 -4.03 4.14 34.26
C PRO A 61 -5.42 4.61 33.80
N GLU A 62 -5.57 5.92 33.58
CA GLU A 62 -6.79 6.54 33.04
C GLU A 62 -7.05 6.22 31.56
N ASN A 63 -6.04 5.71 30.83
CA ASN A 63 -6.18 5.47 29.41
C ASN A 63 -6.99 4.19 29.13
N VAL A 64 -7.83 4.28 28.11
CA VAL A 64 -8.66 3.16 27.65
C VAL A 64 -7.89 2.36 26.61
N ASN A 65 -7.69 1.06 26.84
CA ASN A 65 -7.08 0.18 25.85
C ASN A 65 -8.15 -0.61 25.10
N LEU A 66 -8.18 -0.41 23.78
CA LEU A 66 -9.03 -1.14 22.87
C LEU A 66 -8.18 -2.03 21.98
N SER A 67 -8.62 -3.27 21.81
CA SER A 67 -8.10 -4.16 20.78
C SER A 67 -9.19 -4.38 19.73
N VAL A 68 -8.87 -4.16 18.47
CA VAL A 68 -9.80 -4.31 17.35
C VAL A 68 -9.27 -5.40 16.45
N MET A 69 -10.13 -6.40 16.21
CA MET A 69 -9.88 -7.49 15.28
C MET A 69 -10.98 -7.50 14.25
N GLY A 70 -10.62 -7.55 12.97
CA GLY A 70 -11.58 -7.69 11.89
C GLY A 70 -11.25 -8.89 11.03
N GLN A 71 -12.24 -9.76 10.82
CA GLN A 71 -12.14 -10.88 9.88
C GLN A 71 -13.26 -10.76 8.86
N GLY A 72 -12.89 -10.49 7.60
CA GLY A 72 -13.85 -10.27 6.52
C GLY A 72 -14.82 -9.12 6.83
N ASP A 73 -16.11 -9.42 6.87
CA ASP A 73 -17.21 -8.49 7.18
C ASP A 73 -17.51 -8.30 8.67
N THR A 74 -16.84 -9.04 9.55
CA THR A 74 -17.06 -8.93 10.99
C THR A 74 -16.00 -8.07 11.65
N CYS A 75 -16.44 -7.13 12.50
CA CYS A 75 -15.58 -6.31 13.34
C CYS A 75 -15.84 -6.67 14.80
N GLN A 76 -14.80 -7.05 15.52
CA GLN A 76 -14.85 -7.37 16.95
C GLN A 76 -13.97 -6.38 17.70
N VAL A 77 -14.53 -5.78 18.75
CA VAL A 77 -13.84 -4.82 19.62
C VAL A 77 -13.76 -5.40 21.01
N TYR A 78 -12.58 -5.28 21.62
CA TYR A 78 -12.31 -5.72 22.96
C TYR A 78 -11.87 -4.53 23.81
N TRP A 79 -12.46 -4.40 24.99
CA TRP A 79 -12.03 -3.45 26.01
C TRP A 79 -11.24 -4.19 27.08
N ASN A 80 -9.93 -3.93 27.21
CA ASN A 80 -9.06 -4.59 28.20
C ASN A 80 -9.21 -6.13 28.26
N MET A 81 -9.50 -6.82 27.14
CA MET A 81 -9.79 -8.27 27.00
C MET A 81 -11.26 -8.70 27.05
N THR A 82 -12.22 -7.81 27.34
CA THR A 82 -13.65 -8.15 27.29
C THR A 82 -14.25 -7.80 25.94
N PRO A 83 -14.90 -8.73 25.22
CA PRO A 83 -15.58 -8.41 23.97
C PRO A 83 -16.76 -7.46 24.25
N VAL A 84 -16.89 -6.43 23.42
CA VAL A 84 -17.94 -5.42 23.51
C VAL A 84 -18.57 -5.18 22.14
N THR A 85 -19.90 -5.03 22.12
CA THR A 85 -20.64 -4.62 20.92
C THR A 85 -20.51 -3.11 20.72
N ALA A 86 -20.81 -2.62 19.51
CA ALA A 86 -20.71 -1.19 19.20
C ALA A 86 -21.60 -0.31 20.10
N GLU A 87 -22.80 -0.78 20.44
CA GLU A 87 -23.73 -0.06 21.33
C GLU A 87 -23.18 0.00 22.76
N ASN A 88 -22.73 -1.16 23.28
CA ASN A 88 -22.20 -1.22 24.64
C ASN A 88 -20.84 -0.51 24.77
N LEU A 89 -20.09 -0.40 23.67
CA LEU A 89 -18.83 0.34 23.62
C LEU A 89 -19.06 1.83 23.91
N LEU A 90 -20.09 2.43 23.30
CA LEU A 90 -20.43 3.84 23.50
C LEU A 90 -20.83 4.10 24.95
N GLU A 91 -21.75 3.31 25.47
CA GLU A 91 -22.23 3.45 26.86
C GLU A 91 -21.09 3.33 27.86
N ARG A 92 -20.24 2.30 27.72
CA ARG A 92 -19.07 2.12 28.60
C ARG A 92 -18.07 3.25 28.47
N ALA A 93 -17.84 3.75 27.25
CA ALA A 93 -16.92 4.84 27.01
C ALA A 93 -17.38 6.13 27.71
N VAL A 94 -18.66 6.47 27.60
CA VAL A 94 -19.25 7.65 28.27
C VAL A 94 -19.14 7.51 29.79
N THR A 95 -19.58 6.39 30.37
CA THR A 95 -19.47 6.15 31.82
C THR A 95 -18.03 6.26 32.31
N LYS A 96 -17.08 5.70 31.56
CA LYS A 96 -15.67 5.77 31.93
C LYS A 96 -15.14 7.20 31.87
N LEU A 97 -15.50 7.97 30.84
CA LEU A 97 -15.09 9.36 30.74
C LEU A 97 -15.65 10.20 31.90
N GLU A 98 -16.93 10.00 32.24
CA GLU A 98 -17.58 10.70 33.35
C GLU A 98 -16.93 10.37 34.70
N GLU A 99 -16.68 9.08 34.99
CA GLU A 99 -15.99 8.63 36.21
C GLU A 99 -14.60 9.29 36.35
N GLU A 100 -13.84 9.35 35.25
CA GLU A 100 -12.48 9.91 35.26
C GLU A 100 -12.49 11.44 35.41
N VAL A 101 -13.48 12.13 34.83
CA VAL A 101 -13.68 13.57 34.99
C VAL A 101 -14.13 13.90 36.41
N GLU A 102 -15.05 13.11 36.98
CA GLU A 102 -15.51 13.29 38.36
C GLU A 102 -14.37 13.06 39.36
N ARG A 103 -13.56 12.01 39.15
CA ARG A 103 -12.36 11.73 39.97
C ARG A 103 -11.36 12.89 39.98
N GLN A 104 -11.30 13.67 38.91
CA GLN A 104 -10.40 14.82 38.78
C GLN A 104 -11.01 16.14 39.28
N GLY A 105 -12.20 16.12 39.88
CA GLY A 105 -12.83 17.32 40.45
C GLY A 105 -13.82 18.01 39.50
N GLY A 106 -14.28 17.31 38.47
CA GLY A 106 -15.33 17.76 37.56
C GLY A 106 -14.81 18.51 36.32
N PRO A 107 -15.71 18.92 35.40
CA PRO A 107 -15.36 19.46 34.09
C PRO A 107 -14.67 20.84 34.13
N THR A 108 -14.59 21.48 35.31
CA THR A 108 -13.97 22.80 35.50
C THR A 108 -12.72 22.74 36.38
N ALA A 109 -12.23 21.53 36.70
CA ALA A 109 -11.02 21.38 37.51
C ALA A 109 -9.79 21.96 36.78
N PRO A 110 -8.98 22.81 37.44
CA PRO A 110 -7.73 23.30 36.86
C PRO A 110 -6.73 22.14 36.76
N GLY A 111 -6.32 21.80 35.54
CA GLY A 111 -5.40 20.69 35.28
C GLY A 111 -6.08 19.36 34.92
N LEU A 112 -7.35 19.39 34.49
CA LEU A 112 -8.05 18.21 33.98
C LEU A 112 -7.26 17.56 32.83
N GLU A 113 -6.71 16.37 33.09
CA GLU A 113 -6.10 15.53 32.07
C GLU A 113 -7.17 14.58 31.52
N LEU A 114 -7.63 14.87 30.29
CA LEU A 114 -8.59 14.00 29.62
C LEU A 114 -7.93 12.66 29.30
N PRO A 115 -8.61 11.54 29.61
CA PRO A 115 -8.10 10.21 29.29
C PRO A 115 -7.96 10.04 27.77
N GLU A 116 -6.95 9.28 27.37
CA GLU A 116 -6.68 9.00 25.96
C GLU A 116 -7.11 7.57 25.62
N VAL A 117 -7.60 7.36 24.40
CA VAL A 117 -7.94 6.01 23.89
C VAL A 117 -6.76 5.46 23.13
N HIS A 118 -6.27 4.30 23.53
CA HIS A 118 -5.21 3.57 22.82
C HIS A 118 -5.82 2.41 22.06
N ILE A 119 -5.69 2.43 20.73
CA ILE A 119 -6.21 1.40 19.83
C ILE A 119 -5.06 0.51 19.37
N ARG A 120 -5.21 -0.80 19.62
CA ARG A 120 -4.41 -1.88 19.04
C ARG A 120 -5.23 -2.56 17.96
N GLY A 121 -4.80 -2.44 16.71
CA GLY A 121 -5.41 -3.17 15.60
C GLY A 121 -4.59 -4.41 15.27
N ASP A 122 -5.26 -5.52 14.95
CA ASP A 122 -4.60 -6.64 14.27
C ASP A 122 -4.15 -6.20 12.86
N VAL A 123 -3.06 -6.77 12.35
CA VAL A 123 -2.44 -6.46 11.06
C VAL A 123 -3.43 -6.62 9.91
N ASP A 124 -4.28 -7.65 9.97
CA ASP A 124 -5.26 -7.96 8.92
C ASP A 124 -6.61 -7.26 9.11
N THR A 125 -6.74 -6.39 10.13
CA THR A 125 -8.02 -5.72 10.42
C THR A 125 -8.36 -4.69 9.35
N PRO A 126 -9.53 -4.80 8.68
CA PRO A 126 -9.97 -3.80 7.73
C PRO A 126 -10.13 -2.43 8.39
N TYR A 127 -9.67 -1.38 7.72
CA TYR A 127 -9.72 -0.02 8.26
C TYR A 127 -11.14 0.42 8.68
N ARG A 128 -12.20 -0.07 8.04
CA ARG A 128 -13.58 0.22 8.47
C ARG A 128 -13.86 -0.13 9.94
N CYS A 129 -13.23 -1.20 10.46
CA CYS A 129 -13.42 -1.63 11.85
C CYS A 129 -12.71 -0.67 12.80
N ILE A 130 -11.49 -0.26 12.43
CA ILE A 130 -10.71 0.74 13.16
C ILE A 130 -11.42 2.09 13.14
N GLY A 131 -11.82 2.57 11.95
CA GLY A 131 -12.54 3.83 11.75
C GLY A 131 -13.86 3.88 12.52
N GLY A 132 -14.64 2.79 12.50
CA GLY A 132 -15.87 2.68 13.29
C GLY A 132 -15.60 2.80 14.79
N THR A 133 -14.55 2.14 15.28
CA THR A 133 -14.15 2.22 16.70
C THR A 133 -13.72 3.63 17.11
N ILE A 134 -12.94 4.31 16.25
CA ILE A 134 -12.53 5.71 16.45
C ILE A 134 -13.76 6.61 16.54
N TYR A 135 -14.71 6.45 15.61
CA TYR A 135 -15.94 7.25 15.61
C TYR A 135 -16.76 7.05 16.88
N THR A 136 -16.92 5.81 17.34
CA THR A 136 -17.64 5.52 18.59
C THR A 136 -16.94 6.15 19.80
N MET A 137 -15.61 6.14 19.84
CA MET A 137 -14.86 6.74 20.95
C MET A 137 -14.89 8.27 20.94
N GLN A 138 -14.82 8.88 19.76
CA GLN A 138 -14.95 10.33 19.61
C GLN A 138 -16.36 10.82 19.96
N SER A 139 -17.39 10.07 19.54
CA SER A 139 -18.78 10.38 19.93
C SER A 139 -19.04 10.20 21.43
N ALA A 140 -18.26 9.35 22.12
CA ALA A 140 -18.25 9.26 23.58
C ALA A 140 -17.54 10.43 24.29
N GLY A 141 -16.84 11.32 23.55
CA GLY A 141 -16.15 12.49 24.11
C GLY A 141 -14.64 12.35 24.28
N PHE A 142 -14.03 11.23 23.88
CA PHE A 142 -12.57 11.09 23.91
C PHE A 142 -11.92 11.92 22.80
N ALA A 143 -11.25 13.01 23.19
CA ALA A 143 -10.61 13.94 22.24
C ALA A 143 -9.30 13.40 21.64
N LYS A 144 -8.62 12.50 22.35
CA LYS A 144 -7.30 11.99 21.95
C LYS A 144 -7.36 10.49 21.71
N VAL A 145 -6.91 10.09 20.53
CA VAL A 145 -6.80 8.69 20.11
C VAL A 145 -5.36 8.40 19.71
N GLY A 146 -4.72 7.49 20.43
CA GLY A 146 -3.40 6.96 20.15
C GLY A 146 -3.49 5.56 19.55
N PHE A 147 -2.48 5.20 18.75
CA PHE A 147 -2.32 3.85 18.22
C PHE A 147 -1.11 3.20 18.85
N ILE A 148 -1.25 1.93 19.23
CA ILE A 148 -0.13 1.13 19.70
C ILE A 148 0.19 0.11 18.61
N SER A 149 1.39 0.24 18.05
CA SER A 149 1.93 -0.68 17.06
C SER A 149 3.11 -1.45 17.64
N GLU A 150 3.16 -2.74 17.35
CA GLU A 150 4.36 -3.56 17.59
C GLU A 150 5.11 -3.68 16.27
N PRO A 151 6.22 -2.96 16.07
CA PRO A 151 7.02 -3.12 14.87
C PRO A 151 7.61 -4.54 14.86
N PRO A 152 7.76 -5.15 13.67
CA PRO A 152 8.49 -6.40 13.57
C PRO A 152 9.89 -6.20 14.15
N ALA A 153 10.42 -7.21 14.85
CA ALA A 153 11.78 -7.19 15.38
C ALA A 153 12.72 -6.78 14.24
N GLY A 154 13.33 -5.60 14.37
CA GLY A 154 14.01 -4.96 13.26
C GLY A 154 15.04 -5.90 12.66
N ALA A 155 14.89 -6.23 11.37
CA ALA A 155 16.03 -6.65 10.59
C ALA A 155 16.95 -5.43 10.53
N VAL A 156 17.96 -5.41 11.39
CA VAL A 156 19.06 -4.45 11.33
C VAL A 156 19.74 -4.71 9.99
N THR A 157 19.29 -4.05 8.94
CA THR A 157 20.00 -4.03 7.67
C THR A 157 21.19 -3.11 7.86
N SER A 158 22.27 -3.62 8.46
CA SER A 158 23.58 -2.99 8.33
C SER A 158 23.98 -3.15 6.87
N ARG A 159 23.60 -2.19 6.01
CA ARG A 159 24.27 -2.06 4.72
C ARG A 159 25.67 -1.52 4.97
N GLN A 160 26.66 -2.37 4.72
CA GLN A 160 28.00 -1.93 4.30
C GLN A 160 27.90 -1.28 2.91
#